data_AF-A0A5J6Q5G1-F1
#
_entry.id   AF-A0A5J6Q5G1-F1
#
_cell.length_a   1.000
_cell.length_b   1.000
_cell.length_c   1.000
_cell.angle_alpha   90.00
_cell.angle_beta   90.00
_cell.angle_gamma   90.00
#
_symmetry.space_group_name_H-M   'P 1'
#
loop_
_entity.id
_entity.type
_entity.pdbx_description
1 polymer ?
#
loop_
_entity_poly.entity_id
_entity_poly.type
_entity_poly.pdbx_seq_one_letter_code
_entity_poly.pdbx_strand_id
1 'polypeptide(L)'
;MLNNNKYITALASISIIANTAGVRSTQQLSVFLHCAMKQGRCLADILDLPSNDPEYRKQLSLVRQLMFGSPARGYNGANVLQWGEKIHGKEKAVILTVKGQRLFKEALKLLE
;
A
#
# COMPACT_ATOMS: atom_id res chain seq x y z
N MET A 1 -16.30 18.88 8.09
CA MET A 1 -16.83 17.54 8.46
C MET A 1 -17.35 16.88 7.21
N LEU A 2 -16.66 15.86 6.71
CA LEU A 2 -17.15 15.06 5.58
C LEU A 2 -18.41 14.32 6.02
N ASN A 3 -19.47 14.40 5.21
CA ASN A 3 -20.74 13.75 5.47
C ASN A 3 -20.51 12.22 5.51
N ASN A 4 -20.78 11.54 6.63
CA ASN A 4 -20.41 10.14 6.86
C ASN A 4 -20.82 9.19 5.70
N ASN A 5 -21.93 9.49 5.03
CA ASN A 5 -22.40 8.73 3.88
C ASN A 5 -21.45 8.82 2.67
N LYS A 6 -20.89 10.01 2.38
CA LYS A 6 -19.92 10.20 1.28
C LYS A 6 -18.63 9.42 1.53
N TYR A 7 -18.15 9.40 2.77
CA TYR A 7 -16.92 8.70 3.13
C TYR A 7 -17.05 7.17 3.00
N ILE A 8 -18.20 6.61 3.41
CA ILE A 8 -18.48 5.18 3.25
C ILE A 8 -18.58 4.81 1.76
N THR A 9 -19.27 5.61 0.95
CA THR A 9 -19.35 5.38 -0.50
C THR A 9 -17.97 5.47 -1.16
N ALA A 10 -17.16 6.46 -0.79
CA ALA A 10 -15.79 6.61 -1.30
C ALA A 10 -14.93 5.39 -0.98
N LEU A 11 -14.96 4.88 0.25
CA LEU A 11 -14.21 3.68 0.65
C LEU A 11 -14.65 2.42 -0.10
N ALA A 12 -15.95 2.27 -0.37
CA ALA A 12 -16.47 1.17 -1.17
C ALA A 12 -15.96 1.26 -2.61
N SER A 13 -16.01 2.45 -3.23
CA SER A 13 -15.47 2.70 -4.57
C SER A 13 -13.96 2.46 -4.66
N ILE A 14 -13.20 2.91 -3.65
CA ILE A 14 -11.75 2.66 -3.55
C ILE A 14 -11.47 1.16 -3.46
N SER A 15 -12.26 0.41 -2.69
CA SER A 15 -12.12 -1.05 -2.58
C SER A 15 -12.36 -1.77 -3.91
N ILE A 16 -13.28 -1.26 -4.74
CA ILE A 16 -13.54 -1.83 -6.07
C ILE A 16 -12.35 -1.62 -7.01
N ILE A 17 -11.84 -0.38 -7.13
CA ILE A 17 -10.68 -0.09 -7.99
C ILE A 17 -9.39 -0.74 -7.48
N ALA A 18 -9.25 -0.91 -6.17
CA ALA A 18 -8.12 -1.62 -5.58
C ALA A 18 -8.15 -3.11 -5.96
N ASN A 19 -9.33 -3.73 -5.92
CA ASN A 19 -9.51 -5.12 -6.36
C ASN A 19 -9.16 -5.33 -7.83
N THR A 20 -9.55 -4.40 -8.73
CA THR A 20 -9.16 -4.49 -10.16
C THR A 20 -7.66 -4.33 -10.36
N ALA A 21 -7.00 -3.53 -9.52
CA ALA A 21 -5.55 -3.43 -9.47
C ALA A 21 -4.86 -4.65 -8.81
N GLY A 22 -5.62 -5.59 -8.24
CA GLY A 22 -5.12 -6.81 -7.63
C GLY A 22 -4.91 -6.72 -6.11
N VAL A 23 -5.29 -5.62 -5.46
CA VAL A 23 -5.28 -5.44 -4.00
C VAL A 23 -6.56 -6.05 -3.43
N ARG A 24 -6.46 -7.18 -2.73
CA ARG A 24 -7.61 -8.07 -2.46
C ARG A 24 -8.17 -8.02 -1.05
N SER A 25 -7.55 -7.26 -0.14
CA SER A 25 -8.06 -7.12 1.23
C SER A 25 -7.99 -5.68 1.72
N THR A 26 -8.86 -5.34 2.67
CA THR A 26 -8.85 -4.05 3.37
C THR A 26 -7.52 -3.78 4.07
N GLN A 27 -6.86 -4.81 4.60
CA GLN A 27 -5.52 -4.67 5.17
C GLN A 27 -4.49 -4.31 4.09
N GLN A 28 -4.50 -4.98 2.94
CA GLN A 28 -3.60 -4.64 1.84
C GLN A 28 -3.87 -3.22 1.31
N LEU A 29 -5.13 -2.82 1.22
CA LEU A 29 -5.52 -1.46 0.82
C LEU A 29 -5.00 -0.42 1.83
N SER A 30 -5.18 -0.66 3.13
CA SER A 30 -4.68 0.22 4.19
C SER A 30 -3.16 0.41 4.10
N VAL A 31 -2.43 -0.70 3.97
CA VAL A 31 -0.97 -0.69 3.79
C VAL A 31 -0.55 0.07 2.55
N PHE A 32 -1.21 -0.20 1.42
CA PHE A 32 -0.95 0.49 0.17
C PHE A 32 -1.13 2.01 0.32
N LEU A 33 -2.24 2.46 0.91
CA LEU A 33 -2.54 3.88 1.10
C LEU A 33 -1.53 4.55 2.03
N HIS A 34 -1.17 3.92 3.15
CA HIS A 34 -0.12 4.41 4.05
C HIS A 34 1.24 4.57 3.33
N CYS A 35 1.63 3.56 2.55
CA CYS A 35 2.87 3.62 1.77
C CYS A 35 2.81 4.70 0.67
N ALA A 36 1.67 4.84 -0.01
CA ALA A 36 1.48 5.81 -1.08
C ALA A 36 1.56 7.25 -0.56
N MET A 37 0.93 7.54 0.58
CA MET A 37 0.95 8.86 1.23
C MET A 37 2.35 9.28 1.70
N LYS A 38 3.19 8.32 2.07
CA LYS A 38 4.54 8.54 2.61
C LYS A 38 5.63 7.95 1.71
N GLN A 39 5.39 7.86 0.40
CA GLN A 39 6.31 7.23 -0.55
C GLN A 39 7.71 7.88 -0.51
N GLY A 40 8.74 7.10 -0.82
CA GLY A 40 10.13 7.57 -0.78
C GLY A 40 10.74 7.57 0.64
N ARG A 41 10.09 6.92 1.60
CA ARG A 41 10.61 6.66 2.96
C ARG A 41 10.80 5.16 3.18
N CYS A 42 11.57 4.77 4.19
CA CYS A 42 11.65 3.36 4.57
C CYS A 42 10.34 2.91 5.24
N LEU A 43 10.12 1.58 5.29
CA LEU A 43 8.88 1.04 5.85
C LEU A 43 8.73 1.36 7.35
N ALA A 44 9.83 1.43 8.10
CA ALA A 44 9.80 1.74 9.52
C ALA A 44 9.24 3.15 9.75
N ASP A 45 9.72 4.15 8.99
CA ASP A 45 9.24 5.53 9.04
C ASP A 45 7.79 5.69 8.55
N ILE A 46 7.39 4.88 7.56
CA ILE A 46 6.01 4.89 7.04
C ILE A 46 5.04 4.44 8.13
N LEU A 47 5.37 3.34 8.79
CA LEU A 47 4.52 2.69 9.79
C LEU A 47 4.67 3.30 11.19
N ASP A 48 5.70 4.10 11.43
CA ASP A 48 6.09 4.57 12.77
C ASP A 48 6.32 3.38 13.73
N LEU A 49 6.99 2.34 13.22
CA LEU A 49 7.28 1.10 13.94
C LEU A 49 8.75 0.71 13.76
N PRO A 50 9.43 0.25 14.82
CA PRO A 50 10.79 -0.23 14.71
C PRO A 50 10.83 -1.59 13.97
N SER A 51 11.91 -1.85 13.23
CA SER A 51 12.00 -3.04 12.35
C SER A 51 12.03 -4.38 13.11
N ASN A 52 12.21 -4.37 14.42
CA ASN A 52 12.12 -5.55 15.29
C ASN A 52 10.69 -5.85 15.78
N ASP A 53 9.72 -4.95 15.54
CA ASP A 53 8.34 -5.08 15.98
C ASP A 53 7.60 -6.22 15.25
N PRO A 54 6.83 -7.09 15.94
CA PRO A 54 6.02 -8.12 15.30
C PRO A 54 5.01 -7.59 14.28
N GLU A 55 4.41 -6.43 14.56
CA GLU A 55 3.48 -5.75 13.67
C GLU A 55 4.20 -5.24 12.42
N TYR A 56 5.40 -4.66 12.56
CA TYR A 56 6.24 -4.31 11.41
C TYR A 56 6.45 -5.51 10.47
N ARG A 57 6.74 -6.69 11.01
CA ARG A 57 6.94 -7.92 10.20
C ARG A 57 5.66 -8.34 9.47
N LYS A 58 4.49 -8.21 10.10
CA LYS A 58 3.20 -8.47 9.44
C LYS A 58 2.96 -7.50 8.29
N GLN A 59 3.15 -6.21 8.54
CA GLN A 59 2.98 -5.16 7.53
C GLN A 59 3.99 -5.33 6.38
N LEU A 60 5.24 -5.68 6.67
CA LEU A 60 6.25 -6.02 5.67
C LEU A 60 5.82 -7.20 4.78
N SER A 61 5.18 -8.21 5.35
CA SER A 61 4.61 -9.33 4.57
C SER A 61 3.54 -8.85 3.59
N LEU A 62 2.63 -7.96 4.04
CA LEU A 62 1.61 -7.36 3.17
C LEU A 62 2.23 -6.50 2.06
N VAL A 63 3.24 -5.69 2.38
CA VAL A 63 4.01 -4.91 1.38
C VAL A 63 4.62 -5.85 0.34
N ARG A 64 5.26 -6.95 0.75
CA ARG A 64 5.83 -7.93 -0.18
C ARG A 64 4.77 -8.59 -1.06
N GLN A 65 3.59 -8.88 -0.52
CA GLN A 65 2.46 -9.40 -1.32
C GLN A 65 1.98 -8.38 -2.36
N LEU A 66 1.93 -7.09 -2.00
CA LEU A 66 1.57 -6.00 -2.91
C LEU A 66 2.61 -5.81 -4.03
N MET A 67 3.90 -6.05 -3.74
CA MET A 67 4.99 -5.94 -4.71
C MET A 67 5.07 -7.16 -5.63
N PHE A 68 5.21 -8.35 -5.05
CA PHE A 68 5.60 -9.57 -5.76
C PHE A 68 4.53 -10.67 -5.74
N GLY A 69 3.62 -10.60 -4.78
CA GLY A 69 2.65 -11.67 -4.52
C GLY A 69 3.25 -12.81 -3.72
N SER A 70 2.75 -14.02 -3.94
CA SER A 70 3.24 -15.24 -3.32
C SER A 70 3.29 -16.36 -4.35
N PRO A 71 4.47 -16.64 -4.93
CA PRO A 71 4.66 -17.75 -5.86
C PRO A 71 4.24 -19.09 -5.23
N ALA A 72 4.57 -19.30 -3.96
CA ALA A 72 4.22 -20.49 -3.20
C ALA A 72 2.69 -20.71 -3.06
N ARG A 73 1.88 -19.67 -3.23
CA ARG A 73 0.42 -19.74 -3.18
C ARG A 73 -0.23 -19.49 -4.56
N GLY A 74 0.56 -19.46 -5.64
CA GLY A 74 0.07 -19.25 -7.00
C GLY A 74 -0.56 -17.87 -7.26
N TYR A 75 -0.27 -16.88 -6.41
CA TYR A 75 -0.84 -15.52 -6.54
C TYR A 75 0.24 -14.55 -7.03
N ASN A 76 -0.02 -13.94 -8.20
CA ASN A 76 0.77 -12.84 -8.72
C ASN A 76 0.46 -11.55 -7.96
N GLY A 77 1.50 -10.84 -7.50
CA GLY A 77 1.34 -9.61 -6.75
C GLY A 77 0.62 -8.53 -7.53
N ALA A 78 -0.02 -7.60 -6.81
CA ALA A 78 -0.68 -6.45 -7.42
C ALA A 78 0.30 -5.57 -8.24
N ASN A 79 1.60 -5.63 -7.91
CA ASN A 79 2.67 -4.86 -8.54
C ASN A 79 2.39 -3.34 -8.50
N VAL A 80 1.87 -2.88 -7.37
CA VAL A 80 1.53 -1.46 -7.11
C VAL A 80 2.59 -0.74 -6.29
N LEU A 81 3.47 -1.49 -5.63
CA LEU A 81 4.62 -0.98 -4.88
C LEU A 81 5.90 -1.61 -5.43
N GLN A 82 7.03 -0.97 -5.21
CA GLN A 82 8.36 -1.53 -5.44
C GLN A 82 9.37 -0.96 -4.44
N TRP A 83 10.51 -1.63 -4.30
CA TRP A 83 11.63 -1.10 -3.54
C TRP A 83 12.32 0.00 -4.33
N GLY A 84 12.53 1.16 -3.70
CA GLY A 84 13.38 2.23 -4.21
C GLY A 84 14.81 2.12 -3.70
N GLU A 85 15.51 3.25 -3.73
CA GLU A 85 16.89 3.37 -3.27
C GLU A 85 17.02 3.12 -1.77
N LYS A 86 18.25 2.79 -1.33
CA LYS A 86 18.53 2.64 0.09
C LYS A 86 18.55 4.01 0.77
N ILE A 87 17.79 4.13 1.84
CA ILE A 87 17.74 5.32 2.70
C ILE A 87 18.45 4.93 4.00
N HIS A 88 19.40 5.76 4.44
CA HIS A 88 20.16 5.61 5.68
C HIS A 88 20.60 4.16 6.02
N GLY A 89 21.77 3.78 5.50
CA GLY A 89 22.56 2.70 6.10
C GLY A 89 22.10 1.26 5.88
N LYS A 90 20.83 0.94 5.53
CA LYS A 90 20.43 -0.43 5.12
C LYS A 90 19.02 -0.61 4.54
N GLU A 91 18.03 0.23 4.85
CA GLU A 91 16.64 -0.02 4.43
C GLU A 91 16.32 0.58 3.06
N LYS A 92 15.54 -0.15 2.24
CA LYS A 92 15.08 0.38 0.95
C LYS A 92 13.84 1.24 1.15
N ALA A 93 13.75 2.32 0.38
CA ALA A 93 12.54 3.10 0.27
C ALA A 93 11.39 2.24 -0.26
N VAL A 94 10.15 2.54 0.14
CA VAL A 94 8.95 2.05 -0.55
C VAL A 94 8.49 3.13 -1.50
N ILE A 95 8.37 2.80 -2.79
CA ILE A 95 7.88 3.72 -3.83
C ILE A 95 6.74 3.09 -4.63
N LEU A 96 5.94 3.93 -5.25
CA LEU A 96 4.84 3.49 -6.12
C LEU A 96 5.39 3.09 -7.50
N THR A 97 4.85 2.00 -8.06
CA THR A 97 5.01 1.72 -9.50
C THR A 97 4.12 2.65 -10.32
N VAL A 98 4.26 2.67 -11.65
CA VAL A 98 3.33 3.41 -12.53
C VAL A 98 1.88 2.98 -12.31
N LYS A 99 1.65 1.67 -12.08
CA LYS A 99 0.33 1.14 -11.75
C LYS A 99 -0.16 1.64 -10.38
N GLY A 100 0.71 1.62 -9.37
CA GLY A 100 0.40 2.15 -8.05
C GLY A 100 0.09 3.65 -8.04
N GLN A 101 0.81 4.44 -8.81
CA GLN A 101 0.56 5.88 -8.97
C GLN A 101 -0.83 6.16 -9.55
N ARG A 102 -1.24 5.41 -10.58
CA ARG A 102 -2.58 5.53 -11.18
C ARG A 102 -3.66 5.17 -10.16
N LEU A 103 -3.52 4.04 -9.48
CA LEU A 103 -4.45 3.61 -8.43
C LEU A 103 -4.56 4.66 -7.32
N PHE A 104 -3.45 5.21 -6.85
CA PHE A 104 -3.44 6.21 -5.79
C PHE A 104 -4.13 7.51 -6.24
N LYS A 105 -3.86 7.97 -7.46
CA LYS A 105 -4.53 9.16 -8.03
C LYS A 105 -6.04 8.98 -8.15
N GLU A 106 -6.49 7.79 -8.56
CA GLU A 106 -7.92 7.47 -8.61
C GLU A 106 -8.54 7.42 -7.21
N ALA A 107 -7.84 6.85 -6.23
CA ALA A 107 -8.30 6.83 -4.84
C ALA A 107 -8.44 8.23 -4.24
N LEU A 108 -7.51 9.15 -4.51
CA LEU A 108 -7.58 10.53 -4.03
C LEU A 108 -8.78 11.29 -4.59
N LYS A 109 -9.08 11.14 -5.89
CA LYS A 109 -10.26 11.76 -6.52
C LYS A 109 -11.59 11.34 -5.89
N LEU A 110 -11.64 10.16 -5.28
CA LEU A 110 -12.84 9.65 -4.60
C LEU A 110 -12.98 10.20 -3.17
N LEU A 111 -11.90 10.73 -2.60
CA LEU A 111 -11.86 11.31 -1.25
C LEU A 111 -12.08 12.84 -1.25
N GLU A 112 -11.90 13.50 -2.39
CA GLU A 112 -12.21 14.91 -2.65
C GLU A 112 -13.73 15.15 -2.83
#